data_AF-A0A7C3XIR8-F1
#
_entry.id   AF-A0A7C3XIR8-F1
#
_cell.length_a   1.000
_cell.length_b   1.000
_cell.length_c   1.000
_cell.angle_alpha   90.00
_cell.angle_beta   90.00
_cell.angle_gamma   90.00
#
_symmetry.space_group_name_H-M   'P 1'
#
loop_
_entity.id
_entity.type
_entity.pdbx_description
1 polymer ?
#
loop_
_entity_poly.entity_id
_entity_poly.type
_entity_poly.pdbx_seq_one_letter_code
_entity_poly.pdbx_strand_id
1 'polypeptide(L)'
;MKRSKLNAIINILSLVLFLISLISGLVLWQILPGGEGSVFRGGFGSRGRTFINITRDEWLDLHNYSSILFTFSVTIHCLLHWSWFKSIRKILGGES
;
A
#
# COMPACT_ATOMS: atom_id res chain seq x y z
N MET A 1 23.35 -14.98 -2.27
CA MET A 1 22.05 -15.67 -2.06
C MET A 1 21.53 -16.15 -3.41
N LYS A 2 20.92 -17.35 -3.50
CA LYS A 2 20.28 -17.80 -4.76
C LYS A 2 19.19 -16.80 -5.17
N ARG A 3 19.12 -16.45 -6.46
CA ARG A 3 18.13 -15.48 -7.00
C ARG A 3 16.69 -15.79 -6.56
N SER A 4 16.33 -17.08 -6.50
CA SER A 4 15.02 -17.53 -6.03
C SER A 4 14.70 -17.12 -4.58
N LYS A 5 15.70 -17.11 -3.68
CA LYS A 5 15.53 -16.69 -2.29
C LYS A 5 15.27 -15.18 -2.19
N LEU A 6 15.95 -14.38 -3.01
CA LEU A 6 15.77 -12.93 -3.06
C LEU A 6 14.37 -12.57 -3.59
N ASN A 7 13.92 -13.24 -4.66
CA ASN A 7 12.57 -13.06 -5.19
C ASN A 7 11.49 -13.43 -4.16
N ALA A 8 11.66 -14.55 -3.45
CA ALA A 8 10.72 -14.97 -2.41
C ALA A 8 10.63 -13.93 -1.27
N ILE A 9 11.76 -13.39 -0.82
CA ILE A 9 11.80 -12.36 0.24
C ILE A 9 11.07 -11.10 -0.22
N ILE A 10 11.33 -10.60 -1.42
CA ILE A 10 10.71 -9.37 -1.92
C ILE A 10 9.20 -9.56 -2.11
N ASN A 11 8.75 -10.74 -2.54
CA ASN A 11 7.33 -11.04 -2.68
C ASN A 11 6.62 -11.09 -1.34
N ILE A 12 7.20 -11.78 -0.35
CA ILE A 12 6.65 -11.84 1.02
C ILE A 12 6.63 -10.44 1.65
N LEU A 13 7.72 -9.69 1.52
CA LEU A 13 7.81 -8.31 2.01
C LEU A 13 6.73 -7.43 1.38
N SER A 14 6.58 -7.49 0.05
CA SER A 14 5.56 -6.72 -0.68
C SER A 14 4.15 -7.09 -0.22
N LEU A 15 3.88 -8.37 0.00
CA LEU A 15 2.58 -8.84 0.50
C LEU A 15 2.29 -8.31 1.91
N VAL A 16 3.26 -8.36 2.82
CA VAL A 16 3.08 -7.85 4.19
C VAL A 16 2.81 -6.34 4.18
N LEU A 17 3.62 -5.58 3.44
CA LEU A 17 3.44 -4.13 3.33
C LEU A 17 2.10 -3.74 2.69
N PHE A 18 1.68 -4.49 1.68
CA PHE A 18 0.35 -4.35 1.09
C PHE A 18 -0.75 -4.53 2.12
N LEU A 19 -0.70 -5.59 2.94
CA LEU A 19 -1.73 -5.86 3.94
C LEU A 19 -1.81 -4.75 4.99
N ILE A 20 -0.66 -4.26 5.48
CA ILE A 20 -0.62 -3.14 6.44
C ILE A 20 -1.23 -1.88 5.81
N SER A 21 -0.82 -1.55 4.59
CA SER A 21 -1.34 -0.40 3.83
C SER A 21 -2.83 -0.53 3.55
N LEU A 22 -3.32 -1.72 3.19
CA LEU A 22 -4.72 -1.98 2.90
C LEU A 22 -5.58 -1.83 4.16
N ILE A 23 -5.19 -2.48 5.26
CA ILE A 23 -5.96 -2.45 6.50
C ILE A 23 -6.01 -1.02 7.05
N SER A 24 -4.87 -0.33 7.13
CA SER A 24 -4.82 1.05 7.58
C SER A 24 -5.64 1.99 6.69
N GLY A 25 -5.60 1.80 5.37
CA GLY A 25 -6.42 2.56 4.42
C GLY A 25 -7.92 2.30 4.61
N LEU A 26 -8.32 1.04 4.79
CA LEU A 26 -9.71 0.67 5.08
C LEU A 26 -10.19 1.26 6.41
N VAL A 27 -9.36 1.25 7.45
CA VAL A 27 -9.67 1.89 8.74
C VAL A 27 -9.85 3.40 8.56
N LEU A 28 -8.94 4.06 7.85
CA LEU A 28 -9.01 5.51 7.59
C LEU A 28 -10.20 5.89 6.72
N TRP A 29 -10.64 5.00 5.82
CA TRP A 29 -11.76 5.25 4.90
C TRP A 29 -13.12 4.95 5.54
N GLN A 30 -13.27 3.82 6.23
CA GLN A 30 -14.55 3.34 6.76
C GLN A 30 -14.80 3.79 8.20
N ILE A 31 -13.77 3.80 9.06
CA ILE A 31 -13.93 3.99 10.51
C ILE A 31 -13.59 5.42 10.91
N LEU A 32 -12.51 5.96 10.34
CA LEU A 32 -11.99 7.28 10.70
C LEU A 32 -12.00 8.30 9.53
N PRO A 33 -13.01 8.38 8.64
CA PRO A 33 -12.94 9.17 7.39
C PRO A 33 -12.50 10.62 7.62
N GLY A 34 -11.42 11.04 6.95
CA GLY A 34 -10.97 12.44 6.94
C GLY A 34 -11.89 13.29 6.07
N GLY A 35 -12.38 14.42 6.58
CA GLY A 35 -13.39 15.21 5.89
C GLY A 35 -12.83 16.11 4.77
N GLU A 36 -13.31 15.90 3.54
CA GLU A 36 -13.58 16.95 2.52
C GLU A 36 -14.98 17.57 2.70
N GLY A 37 -15.84 17.01 3.56
CA GLY A 37 -17.16 17.57 3.89
C GLY A 37 -17.14 18.71 4.92
N SER A 38 -15.97 19.16 5.36
CA SER A 38 -15.79 20.15 6.44
C SER A 38 -15.09 21.44 5.99
N VAL A 39 -15.22 21.83 4.71
CA VAL A 39 -14.74 23.14 4.23
C VAL A 39 -15.54 24.30 4.88
N PHE A 40 -16.74 24.05 5.44
CA PHE A 40 -17.59 25.06 6.08
C PHE A 40 -17.67 25.01 7.62
N ARG A 41 -16.94 24.12 8.31
CA ARG A 41 -16.88 24.14 9.79
C ARG A 41 -15.44 24.22 10.24
N GLY A 42 -15.05 25.44 10.63
CA GLY A 42 -13.70 25.84 11.00
C GLY A 42 -12.93 24.83 11.84
N GLY A 43 -11.71 24.52 11.38
CA GLY A 43 -10.50 24.50 12.20
C GLY A 43 -10.26 23.39 13.23
N PHE A 44 -11.23 22.54 13.58
CA PHE A 44 -11.08 21.58 14.70
C PHE A 44 -11.72 20.18 14.45
N GLY A 45 -11.75 19.69 13.21
CA GLY A 45 -12.64 18.59 12.80
C GLY A 45 -12.12 17.13 12.80
N SER A 46 -10.90 16.83 13.26
CA SER A 46 -10.40 15.43 13.26
C SER A 46 -9.40 15.06 14.36
N ARG A 47 -8.90 16.04 15.12
CA ARG A 47 -7.95 15.82 16.23
C ARG A 47 -8.69 15.14 17.37
N GLY A 48 -8.29 13.91 17.70
CA GLY A 48 -8.81 13.15 18.85
C GLY A 48 -9.75 11.98 18.52
N ARG A 49 -10.05 11.70 17.24
CA ARG A 49 -10.74 10.43 16.91
C ARG A 49 -9.74 9.29 16.97
N THR A 50 -10.05 8.30 17.80
CA THR A 50 -9.22 7.12 18.01
C THR A 50 -9.95 5.86 17.56
N PHE A 51 -9.21 4.93 16.99
CA PHE A 51 -9.65 3.55 16.79
C PHE A 51 -8.60 2.64 17.41
N ILE A 52 -9.03 1.65 18.20
CA ILE A 52 -8.17 0.75 19.00
C ILE A 52 -7.10 1.48 19.85
N ASN A 53 -7.48 2.61 20.47
CA ASN A 53 -6.57 3.45 21.26
C ASN A 53 -5.42 4.09 20.45
N ILE A 54 -5.53 4.12 19.12
CA ILE A 54 -4.61 4.79 18.21
C ILE A 54 -5.36 5.93 17.53
N THR A 55 -4.74 7.11 17.48
CA THR A 55 -5.32 8.31 16.86
C THR A 55 -5.41 8.18 15.34
N ARG A 56 -6.32 8.93 14.72
CA ARG A 56 -6.39 9.02 13.26
C ARG A 56 -5.06 9.40 12.63
N ASP A 57 -4.31 10.30 13.26
CA ASP A 57 -3.04 10.79 12.71
C ASP A 57 -1.99 9.68 12.73
N GLU A 58 -1.92 8.87 13.80
CA GLU A 58 -1.07 7.68 13.84
C GLU A 58 -1.48 6.61 12.82
N TRP A 59 -2.79 6.41 12.62
CA TRP A 59 -3.28 5.53 11.55
C TRP A 59 -2.90 6.04 10.15
N LEU A 60 -2.92 7.36 9.96
CA LEU A 60 -2.54 8.02 8.71
C LEU A 60 -1.04 7.90 8.46
N ASP A 61 -0.21 8.07 9.49
CA ASP A 61 1.23 7.86 9.41
C ASP A 61 1.54 6.39 9.07
N LEU A 62 0.91 5.44 9.77
CA LEU A 62 1.07 4.01 9.50
C LEU A 62 0.70 3.69 8.04
N HIS A 63 -0.41 4.24 7.54
CA HIS A 63 -0.81 4.09 6.15
C HIS A 63 0.24 4.66 5.20
N ASN A 64 0.61 5.94 5.36
CA ASN A 64 1.53 6.62 4.46
C ASN A 64 2.91 5.95 4.39
N TYR A 65 3.51 5.63 5.54
CA TYR A 65 4.83 4.99 5.57
C TYR A 65 4.78 3.57 4.99
N SER A 66 3.75 2.79 5.31
CA SER A 66 3.60 1.44 4.74
C SER A 66 3.31 1.48 3.23
N SER A 67 2.51 2.43 2.75
CA SER A 67 2.24 2.63 1.33
C SER A 67 3.49 3.05 0.54
N ILE A 68 4.33 3.93 1.10
CA ILE A 68 5.60 4.34 0.46
C ILE A 68 6.53 3.12 0.35
N LEU A 69 6.71 2.38 1.43
CA LEU A 69 7.58 1.21 1.44
C LEU A 69 7.04 0.09 0.55
N PHE A 70 5.71 -0.10 0.51
CA PHE A 70 5.04 -0.99 -0.43
C PHE A 70 5.29 -0.58 -1.88
N THR A 71 5.15 0.70 -2.20
CA THR A 71 5.40 1.25 -3.54
C THR A 71 6.84 0.98 -4.01
N PHE A 72 7.81 1.17 -3.12
CA PHE A 72 9.19 0.85 -3.42
C PHE A 72 9.41 -0.65 -3.63
N SER A 73 8.83 -1.49 -2.75
CA SER A 73 8.95 -2.95 -2.83
C SER A 73 8.29 -3.52 -4.07
N VAL A 74 7.10 -3.05 -4.44
CA VAL A 74 6.39 -3.47 -5.65
C VAL A 74 7.11 -3.01 -6.92
N THR A 75 7.73 -1.82 -6.90
CA THR A 75 8.58 -1.35 -8.00
C THR A 75 9.75 -2.32 -8.24
N ILE A 76 10.45 -2.71 -7.17
CA ILE A 76 11.53 -3.71 -7.26
C ILE A 76 11.00 -5.06 -7.74
N HIS A 77 9.85 -5.51 -7.20
CA HIS A 77 9.19 -6.73 -7.65
C HIS A 77 8.94 -6.71 -9.16
N CYS A 78 8.36 -5.63 -9.70
CA CYS A 78 8.11 -5.48 -11.13
C CYS A 78 9.40 -5.52 -11.95
N LEU A 79 10.48 -4.88 -11.49
CA LEU A 79 11.79 -4.93 -12.16
C LEU A 79 12.40 -6.34 -12.17
N LEU A 80 12.29 -7.08 -11.07
CA LEU A 80 12.77 -8.47 -10.98
C LEU A 80 11.97 -9.42 -11.86
N HIS A 81 10.67 -9.17 -11.99
CA HIS A 81 9.75 -9.97 -12.80
C HIS A 81 9.55 -9.39 -14.22
N TRP A 82 10.37 -8.42 -14.64
CA TRP A 82 10.24 -7.74 -15.94
C TRP A 82 10.31 -8.69 -17.15
N SER A 83 11.08 -9.77 -17.06
CA SER A 83 11.13 -10.80 -18.11
C SER A 83 9.77 -11.47 -18.33
N TRP A 84 9.03 -11.73 -17.25
CA TRP A 84 7.68 -12.29 -17.32
C TRP A 84 6.71 -11.29 -17.95
N PHE A 85 6.81 -10.00 -17.65
CA PHE A 85 6.00 -8.97 -18.32
C PHE A 85 6.26 -8.90 -19.84
N LYS A 86 7.51 -9.04 -20.27
CA LYS A 86 7.85 -9.14 -21.70
C LYS A 86 7.24 -10.41 -22.34
N SER A 87 7.30 -11.53 -21.64
CA SER A 87 6.69 -12.79 -22.11
C SER A 87 5.17 -12.73 -22.13
N ILE A 88 4.53 -12.00 -21.21
CA ILE A 88 3.08 -11.77 -21.21
C ILE A 88 2.61 -11.12 -22.50
N ARG A 89 3.38 -10.17 -23.06
CA ARG A 89 3.05 -9.56 -24.36
C ARG A 89 3.01 -10.60 -25.47
N LYS A 90 3.89 -11.60 -25.41
CA LYS A 90 3.91 -12.72 -26.37
C LYS A 90 2.72 -13.67 -26.16
N ILE A 91 2.31 -13.91 -24.90
CA ILE A 91 1.17 -14.78 -24.56
C ILE A 91 -0.16 -14.12 -24.90
N LEU A 92 -0.35 -12.84 -24.58
CA LEU A 92 -1.57 -12.09 -24.87
C LEU A 92 -1.65 -11.62 -26.33
N GLY A 93 -0.51 -11.45 -26.99
CA GLY A 93 -0.44 -10.98 -28.37
C GLY A 93 -0.79 -12.04 -29.41
N GLY A 94 -0.91 -13.32 -29.03
CA GLY A 94 -0.98 -14.41 -29.99
C GLY A 94 0.34 -14.52 -30.78
N GLU A 95 0.76 -15.73 -31.08
CA GLU A 95 1.85 -15.91 -32.03
C GLU A 95 1.44 -15.31 -33.38
N SER A 96 2.29 -14.46 -33.95
CA SER A 96 2.36 -14.26 -35.41
C SER A 96 3.68 -14.83 -35.88
#